data_AF-B2HIR5-F1
#
_entry.id   AF-B2HIR5-F1
#
_cell.length_a   1.000
_cell.length_b   1.000
_cell.length_c   1.000
_cell.angle_alpha   90.00
_cell.angle_beta   90.00
_cell.angle_gamma   90.00
#
_symmetry.space_group_name_H-M   'P 1'
#
loop_
_entity.id
_entity.type
_entity.pdbx_description
1 polymer ?
#
loop_
_entity_poly.entity_id
_entity_poly.type
_entity_poly.pdbx_seq_one_letter_code
_entity_poly.pdbx_strand_id
1 'polypeptide(L)'
;MPAPRWVAKANKISLNRFTKYVAPWAPGWAVVVHRGRKSGRTFRTPLWAFHRRNGFVIALTYGTSSDWVKNVLAAGGCELETRRRRYQLGDPVVFRDEDATDMPAFIRFMLRRVLKAPEFLKLDVVRELAPAG
;
A
#
# COMPACT_ATOMS: atom_id res chain seq x y z
N MET A 1 -14.11 -28.92 -8.88
CA MET A 1 -13.57 -28.73 -7.51
C MET A 1 -13.68 -27.26 -7.13
N PRO A 2 -14.38 -26.87 -6.04
CA PRO A 2 -14.51 -25.45 -5.68
C PRO A 2 -13.27 -24.99 -4.90
N ALA A 3 -12.77 -23.80 -5.24
CA ALA A 3 -11.56 -23.20 -4.68
C ALA A 3 -11.60 -23.06 -3.14
N PRO A 4 -10.43 -23.13 -2.46
CA PRO A 4 -10.36 -23.18 -1.01
C PRO A 4 -10.84 -21.87 -0.33
N ARG A 5 -11.69 -22.03 0.69
CA ARG A 5 -12.49 -20.99 1.38
C ARG A 5 -11.67 -19.87 2.05
N TRP A 6 -10.35 -20.00 2.16
CA TRP A 6 -9.49 -18.95 2.72
C TRP A 6 -9.24 -17.79 1.74
N VAL A 7 -9.37 -18.03 0.43
CA VAL A 7 -9.23 -16.97 -0.60
C VAL A 7 -10.42 -16.01 -0.59
N ALA A 8 -11.61 -16.49 -0.24
CA ALA A 8 -12.84 -15.68 -0.23
C ALA A 8 -12.92 -14.72 0.97
N LYS A 9 -12.25 -15.00 2.10
CA LYS A 9 -12.30 -14.15 3.31
C LYS A 9 -11.28 -13.00 3.31
N ALA A 10 -10.12 -13.17 2.66
CA ALA A 10 -9.09 -12.13 2.60
C ALA A 10 -9.55 -10.87 1.84
N ASN A 11 -10.52 -11.01 0.92
CA ASN A 11 -11.02 -9.90 0.09
C ASN A 11 -12.06 -9.00 0.81
N LYS A 12 -12.77 -9.52 1.82
CA LYS A 12 -13.90 -8.80 2.46
C LYS A 12 -13.55 -8.16 3.79
N ILE A 13 -12.60 -8.71 4.55
CA ILE A 13 -12.24 -8.22 5.89
C ILE A 13 -11.25 -7.05 5.80
N SER A 14 -10.28 -7.13 4.90
CA SER A 14 -9.24 -6.11 4.69
C SER A 14 -9.84 -4.80 4.17
N LEU A 15 -10.85 -4.91 3.29
CA LEU A 15 -11.46 -3.77 2.61
C LEU A 15 -12.43 -3.02 3.53
N ASN A 16 -13.38 -3.72 4.18
CA ASN A 16 -14.47 -3.07 4.94
C ASN A 16 -14.00 -2.29 6.18
N ARG A 17 -12.87 -2.66 6.79
CA ARG A 17 -12.35 -1.94 7.95
C ARG A 17 -11.58 -0.69 7.54
N PHE A 18 -10.93 -0.69 6.37
CA PHE A 18 -10.15 0.44 5.87
C PHE A 18 -11.02 1.48 5.16
N THR A 19 -11.98 1.04 4.32
CA THR A 19 -12.90 1.97 3.62
C THR A 19 -13.81 2.75 4.57
N LYS A 20 -14.14 2.21 5.75
CA LYS A 20 -14.98 2.91 6.74
C LYS A 20 -14.31 4.17 7.32
N TYR A 21 -12.98 4.24 7.35
CA TYR A 21 -12.23 5.40 7.86
C TYR A 21 -11.67 6.30 6.76
N VAL A 22 -11.82 5.89 5.50
CA VAL A 22 -11.13 6.54 4.39
C VAL A 22 -12.16 6.90 3.33
N ALA A 23 -12.71 8.10 3.47
CA ALA A 23 -13.51 8.72 2.42
C ALA A 23 -12.66 8.78 1.12
N PRO A 24 -13.22 8.47 -0.05
CA PRO A 24 -12.53 8.54 -1.35
C PRO A 24 -11.90 9.90 -1.69
N TRP A 25 -12.21 10.94 -0.93
CA TRP A 25 -11.69 12.30 -1.05
C TRP A 25 -10.43 12.56 -0.20
N ALA A 26 -10.00 11.61 0.63
CA ALA A 26 -8.88 11.83 1.55
C ALA A 26 -7.53 12.00 0.82
N PRO A 27 -6.71 13.01 1.19
CA PRO A 27 -5.39 13.21 0.61
C PRO A 27 -4.47 12.01 0.90
N GLY A 28 -3.77 11.51 -0.13
CA GLY A 28 -2.87 10.36 -0.04
C GLY A 28 -3.49 9.01 -0.43
N TRP A 29 -4.73 8.98 -0.93
CA TRP A 29 -5.34 7.75 -1.44
C TRP A 29 -4.58 7.20 -2.66
N ALA A 30 -4.22 5.92 -2.58
CA ALA A 30 -3.60 5.20 -3.67
C ALA A 30 -4.01 3.71 -3.68
N VAL A 31 -3.87 3.07 -4.83
CA VAL A 31 -4.11 1.63 -5.01
C VAL A 31 -2.79 0.99 -5.40
N VAL A 32 -2.29 0.09 -4.55
CA VAL A 32 -1.14 -0.74 -4.88
C VAL A 32 -1.63 -1.94 -5.66
N VAL A 33 -1.11 -2.10 -6.87
CA VAL A 33 -1.32 -3.24 -7.74
C VAL A 33 -0.08 -4.14 -7.64
N HIS A 34 -0.28 -5.36 -7.15
CA HIS A 34 0.81 -6.32 -6.92
C HIS A 34 0.43 -7.71 -7.43
N ARG A 35 1.44 -8.54 -7.68
CA ARG A 35 1.25 -9.92 -8.14
C ARG A 35 1.51 -10.89 -6.99
N GLY A 36 0.57 -11.79 -6.74
CA GLY A 36 0.71 -12.81 -5.71
C GLY A 36 1.90 -13.72 -5.98
N ARG A 37 2.88 -13.79 -5.06
CA ARG A 37 4.10 -14.60 -5.23
C ARG A 37 3.84 -16.10 -5.44
N LYS A 38 2.72 -16.61 -4.89
CA LYS A 38 2.32 -18.03 -4.99
C LYS A 38 1.32 -18.30 -6.13
N SER A 39 0.42 -17.37 -6.39
CA SER A 39 -0.70 -17.58 -7.33
C SER A 39 -0.49 -16.91 -8.69
N GLY A 40 0.49 -16.00 -8.81
CA GLY A 40 0.70 -15.19 -10.00
C GLY A 40 -0.45 -14.24 -10.34
N ARG A 41 -1.49 -14.15 -9.51
CA ARG A 41 -2.67 -13.31 -9.75
C ARG A 41 -2.38 -11.86 -9.40
N THR A 42 -2.94 -10.94 -10.17
CA THR A 42 -2.91 -9.51 -9.86
C THR A 42 -3.93 -9.18 -8.78
N PHE A 43 -3.50 -8.44 -7.77
CA PHE A 43 -4.30 -7.96 -6.65
C PHE A 43 -4.19 -6.44 -6.57
N ARG A 44 -5.28 -5.79 -6.13
CA ARG A 44 -5.35 -4.34 -5.94
C ARG A 44 -5.68 -4.06 -4.48
N THR A 45 -4.83 -3.29 -3.82
CA THR A 45 -4.94 -3.00 -2.39
C THR A 45 -5.01 -1.49 -2.20
N PRO A 46 -6.19 -0.93 -1.85
CA PRO A 46 -6.32 0.49 -1.55
C PRO A 46 -5.69 0.81 -0.20
N LEU A 47 -4.84 1.84 -0.17
CA LEU A 47 -4.12 2.27 1.03
C LEU A 47 -3.70 3.74 0.92
N TRP A 48 -3.01 4.25 1.95
CA TRP A 48 -2.42 5.58 1.91
C TRP A 48 -0.95 5.51 1.48
N ALA A 49 -0.66 6.14 0.34
CA ALA A 49 0.68 6.34 -0.16
C ALA A 49 0.95 7.84 -0.28
N PHE A 50 2.10 8.25 0.23
CA PHE A 50 2.52 9.64 0.22
C PHE A 50 3.75 9.79 -0.66
N HIS A 51 3.66 10.71 -1.61
CA HIS A 51 4.79 11.03 -2.48
C HIS A 51 5.90 11.71 -1.68
N ARG A 52 7.14 11.26 -1.84
CA ARG A 52 8.33 11.70 -1.10
C ARG A 52 9.53 11.74 -2.02
N ARG A 53 10.09 12.93 -2.25
CA ARG A 53 11.28 13.17 -3.11
C ARG A 53 11.19 12.44 -4.47
N ASN A 54 11.72 11.22 -4.56
CA ASN A 54 11.78 10.39 -5.78
C ASN A 54 10.96 9.09 -5.69
N GLY A 55 10.08 8.97 -4.71
CA GLY A 55 9.42 7.72 -4.35
C GLY A 55 8.08 7.91 -3.65
N PHE A 56 7.52 6.80 -3.19
CA PHE A 56 6.34 6.75 -2.36
C PHE A 56 6.64 6.06 -1.05
N VAL A 57 6.07 6.59 0.03
CA VAL A 57 6.09 5.98 1.35
C VAL A 57 4.69 5.54 1.72
N ILE A 58 4.57 4.28 2.12
CA ILE A 58 3.31 3.63 2.49
C ILE A 58 3.39 3.22 3.95
N ALA A 59 2.41 3.62 4.75
CA ALA A 59 2.31 3.19 6.15
C ALA A 59 1.80 1.74 6.22
N LEU A 60 2.55 0.86 6.90
CA LEU A 60 2.19 -0.55 7.07
C LEU A 60 1.32 -0.73 8.32
N THR A 61 0.04 -0.38 8.21
CA THR A 61 -0.92 -0.44 9.33
C THR A 61 -1.10 -1.82 9.95
N TYR A 62 -0.80 -2.88 9.19
CA TYR A 62 -0.86 -4.27 9.65
C TYR A 62 0.52 -4.94 9.67
N GLY A 63 1.58 -4.12 9.59
CA GLY A 63 2.96 -4.55 9.59
C GLY A 63 3.42 -5.24 8.30
N THR A 64 4.72 -5.51 8.28
CA THR A 64 5.47 -6.15 7.18
C THR A 64 5.03 -7.59 6.88
N SER A 65 4.28 -8.21 7.80
CA SER A 65 3.78 -9.58 7.67
C SER A 65 2.62 -9.72 6.68
N SER A 66 2.02 -8.61 6.25
CA SER A 66 0.92 -8.56 5.29
C SER A 66 1.29 -9.21 3.96
N ASP A 67 0.39 -10.02 3.40
CA ASP A 67 0.65 -10.76 2.15
C ASP A 67 0.98 -9.84 0.97
N TRP A 68 0.36 -8.66 0.90
CA TRP A 68 0.67 -7.69 -0.16
C TRP A 68 2.12 -7.17 -0.04
N VAL A 69 2.60 -6.86 1.17
CA VAL A 69 3.99 -6.42 1.39
C VAL A 69 4.96 -7.51 0.96
N LYS A 70 4.71 -8.75 1.38
CA LYS A 70 5.52 -9.91 0.99
C LYS A 70 5.54 -10.13 -0.52
N ASN A 71 4.42 -9.89 -1.19
CA ASN A 71 4.35 -9.99 -2.66
C ASN A 71 5.16 -8.88 -3.34
N VAL A 72 5.04 -7.63 -2.88
CA VAL A 72 5.80 -6.49 -3.42
C VAL A 72 7.30 -6.69 -3.22
N LEU A 73 7.71 -7.11 -2.02
CA LEU A 73 9.11 -7.43 -1.72
C LEU A 73 9.63 -8.57 -2.60
N ALA A 74 8.86 -9.64 -2.75
CA ALA A 74 9.25 -10.78 -3.59
C ALA A 74 9.30 -10.42 -5.09
N ALA A 75 8.49 -9.47 -5.55
CA ALA A 75 8.49 -8.99 -6.92
C ALA A 75 9.53 -7.88 -7.17
N GLY A 76 10.17 -7.36 -6.12
CA GLY A 76 11.09 -6.22 -6.22
C GLY A 76 10.40 -4.89 -6.59
N GLY A 77 9.08 -4.81 -6.48
CA GLY A 77 8.31 -3.63 -6.91
C GLY A 77 6.82 -3.86 -7.06
N CYS A 78 6.11 -2.81 -7.43
CA CYS A 78 4.67 -2.83 -7.66
C CYS A 78 4.23 -1.68 -8.56
N GLU A 79 2.98 -1.70 -8.99
CA GLU A 79 2.33 -0.56 -9.62
C GLU A 79 1.54 0.21 -8.57
N LEU A 80 1.59 1.54 -8.62
CA LEU A 80 0.82 2.42 -7.74
C LEU A 80 -0.07 3.32 -8.58
N GLU A 81 -1.37 3.27 -8.30
CA GLU A 81 -2.35 4.16 -8.91
C GLU A 81 -2.77 5.23 -7.89
N THR A 82 -2.53 6.50 -8.19
CA THR A 82 -2.93 7.61 -7.32
C THR A 82 -3.33 8.82 -8.15
N ARG A 83 -4.38 9.54 -7.74
CA ARG A 83 -4.88 10.75 -8.42
C ARG A 83 -4.95 10.64 -9.96
N ARG A 84 -5.46 9.49 -10.46
CA ARG A 84 -5.57 9.14 -11.90
C ARG A 84 -4.24 8.94 -12.64
N ARG A 85 -3.12 8.91 -11.93
CA ARG A 85 -1.79 8.57 -12.46
C ARG A 85 -1.40 7.16 -12.03
N ARG A 86 -0.54 6.53 -12.83
CA ARG A 86 -0.02 5.19 -12.57
C ARG A 86 1.50 5.26 -12.55
N TYR A 87 2.12 4.65 -11.56
CA TYR A 87 3.56 4.64 -11.39
C TYR A 87 4.06 3.21 -11.28
N GLN A 88 5.10 2.88 -12.03
CA GLN A 88 5.89 1.69 -11.75
C GLN A 88 6.85 2.03 -10.61
N LEU A 89 6.71 1.31 -9.51
CA LEU A 89 7.55 1.44 -8.33
C LEU A 89 8.49 0.24 -8.20
N GLY A 90 9.69 0.50 -7.69
CA GLY A 90 10.74 -0.49 -7.50
C GLY A 90 11.54 -0.23 -6.23
N ASP A 91 12.53 -1.08 -5.99
CA ASP A 91 13.41 -1.02 -4.82
C ASP A 91 12.65 -0.92 -3.48
N PRO A 92 11.82 -1.93 -3.14
CA PRO A 92 11.01 -1.90 -1.93
C PRO A 92 11.88 -2.01 -0.68
N VAL A 93 11.97 -0.92 0.08
CA VAL A 93 12.70 -0.86 1.35
C VAL A 93 11.72 -0.70 2.50
N VAL A 94 11.71 -1.68 3.40
CA VAL A 94 10.99 -1.58 4.67
C VAL A 94 11.87 -0.83 5.66
N PHE A 95 11.31 0.18 6.32
CA PHE A 95 11.97 0.90 7.39
C PHE A 95 11.01 1.18 8.54
N ARG A 96 11.56 1.53 9.70
CA ARG A 96 10.79 1.95 10.86
C ARG A 96 10.99 3.45 11.08
N ASP A 97 9.90 4.17 11.23
CA ASP A 97 9.86 5.60 11.56
C ASP A 97 8.80 5.82 12.64
N GLU A 98 9.22 5.77 13.90
CA GLU A 98 8.32 5.93 15.05
C GLU A 98 7.70 7.34 15.14
N ASP A 99 8.33 8.32 14.51
CA ASP A 99 7.88 9.70 14.50
C ASP A 99 6.96 10.01 13.32
N ALA A 100 6.86 9.10 12.34
CA ALA A 100 6.17 9.31 11.08
C ALA A 100 6.47 10.72 10.54
N THR A 101 7.76 11.06 10.56
CA THR A 101 8.27 12.41 10.23
C THR A 101 7.87 12.76 8.81
N ASP A 102 7.73 11.72 7.99
CA ASP A 102 7.43 11.87 6.59
C ASP A 102 5.96 12.15 6.25
N MET A 103 5.09 12.12 7.26
CA MET A 103 3.65 12.26 7.11
C MET A 103 3.14 13.65 7.54
N PRO A 104 2.08 14.18 6.90
CA PRO A 104 1.40 15.40 7.34
C PRO A 104 0.95 15.31 8.80
N ALA A 105 0.92 16.43 9.53
CA ALA A 105 0.70 16.44 10.99
C ALA A 105 -0.56 15.70 11.45
N PHE A 106 -1.66 15.78 10.69
CA PHE A 106 -2.90 15.04 10.96
C PHE A 106 -2.74 13.52 10.81
N ILE A 107 -2.07 13.09 9.73
CA ILE A 107 -1.77 11.67 9.47
C ILE A 107 -0.80 11.14 10.53
N ARG A 108 0.21 11.93 10.90
CA ARG A 108 1.17 11.63 11.97
C ARG A 108 0.46 11.38 13.31
N PHE A 109 -0.50 12.23 13.68
CA PHE A 109 -1.30 12.03 14.89
C PHE A 109 -2.09 10.70 14.85
N MET A 110 -2.77 10.43 13.75
CA MET A 110 -3.50 9.18 13.51
C MET A 110 -2.60 7.94 13.58
N LEU A 111 -1.45 7.96 12.91
CA LEU A 111 -0.51 6.83 12.89
C LEU A 111 0.09 6.56 14.28
N ARG A 112 0.49 7.61 15.01
CA ARG A 112 1.10 7.48 16.33
C ARG A 112 0.11 7.11 17.43
N ARG A 113 -1.08 7.71 17.42
CA ARG A 113 -2.06 7.55 18.52
C ARG A 113 -3.10 6.46 18.30
N VAL A 114 -3.45 6.17 17.04
CA VAL A 114 -4.57 5.27 16.72
C VAL A 114 -4.09 3.94 16.14
N LEU A 115 -3.16 3.98 15.18
CA LEU A 115 -2.73 2.79 14.44
C LEU A 115 -1.47 2.11 14.99
N LYS A 116 -0.63 2.82 15.77
CA LYS A 116 0.66 2.34 16.33
C LYS A 116 1.49 1.56 15.29
N ALA A 117 1.57 2.09 14.06
CA ALA A 117 2.25 1.45 12.96
C ALA A 117 3.59 2.17 12.72
N PRO A 118 4.70 1.71 13.34
CA PRO A 118 6.02 2.31 13.13
C PRO A 118 6.66 1.85 11.82
N GLU A 119 6.08 0.85 11.14
CA GLU A 119 6.66 0.25 9.93
C GLU A 119 6.13 0.94 8.68
N PHE A 120 7.05 1.29 7.78
CA PHE A 120 6.78 1.93 6.52
C PHE A 120 7.46 1.15 5.39
N LEU A 121 6.86 1.21 4.22
CA LEU A 121 7.44 0.72 2.98
C LEU A 121 7.75 1.92 2.09
N LYS A 122 9.03 2.13 1.82
CA LYS A 122 9.51 3.05 0.79
C LYS A 122 9.64 2.28 -0.52
N LEU A 123 9.21 2.90 -1.59
CA LEU A 123 9.51 2.47 -2.96
C LEU A 123 9.93 3.67 -3.78
N ASP A 124 10.86 3.48 -4.71
CA ASP A 124 11.29 4.52 -5.61
C ASP A 124 10.50 4.45 -6.93
N VAL A 125 10.23 5.61 -7.53
CA VAL A 125 9.55 5.69 -8.83
C VAL A 125 10.55 5.28 -9.91
N VAL A 126 10.28 4.15 -10.56
CA VAL A 126 11.05 3.70 -11.72
C VAL A 126 10.61 4.47 -12.96
N ARG A 127 9.29 4.63 -13.15
CA ARG A 127 8.70 5.43 -14.23
C ARG A 127 7.22 5.70 -13.99
N GLU A 128 6.73 6.78 -14.57
CA GLU A 128 5.29 7.02 -14.73
C GLU A 128 4.77 6.20 -15.93
N LEU A 129 3.64 5.53 -15.74
CA LEU A 129 2.94 4.78 -16.78
C LEU A 129 1.85 5.68 -17.38
N ALA A 130 1.61 5.53 -18.69
CA ALA A 130 0.53 6.24 -19.36
C ALA A 130 -0.82 5.96 -18.66
N PRO A 131 -1.75 6.94 -18.61
CA PRO A 131 -3.10 6.68 -18.14
C PRO A 131 -3.72 5.55 -18.96
N ALA A 132 -4.56 4.72 -18.33
CA ALA A 132 -5.41 3.83 -19.11
C ALA A 132 -6.36 4.74 -19.89
N GLY A 133 -6.28 4.69 -21.23
CA GLY A 133 -7.07 5.53 -22.14
C GLY A 133 -8.58 5.34 -21.96
#